data_AF-A0A450ZQY5-F1
#
_entry.id   AF-A0A450ZQY5-F1
#
_cell.length_a   1.000
_cell.length_b   1.000
_cell.length_c   1.000
_cell.angle_alpha   90.00
_cell.angle_beta   90.00
_cell.angle_gamma   90.00
#
_symmetry.space_group_name_H-M   'P 1'
#
loop_
_entity.id
_entity.type
_entity.pdbx_description
1 polymer ?
#
loop_
_entity_poly.entity_id
_entity_poly.type
_entity_poly.pdbx_seq_one_letter_code
_entity_poly.pdbx_strand_id
1 'polypeptide(L)' 'MYAHRMETTIDETGAVKLDALPFTPGDEVEIIILKREAPGVSGQPSLSFARIAEAFCGKIKDAPADLSTNPVYFEDFGE' A
#
# COMPACT_ATOMS: atom_id res chain seq x y z
N MET A 1 -19.44 0.31 25.65
CA MET A 1 -18.04 0.73 25.40
C MET A 1 -18.04 1.69 24.23
N TYR A 2 -17.37 2.84 24.34
CA TYR A 2 -17.24 3.84 23.29
C TYR A 2 -15.77 3.96 22.90
N ALA A 3 -15.46 3.93 21.61
CA ALA A 3 -14.10 4.02 21.12
C ALA A 3 -13.74 5.47 20.81
N HIS A 4 -12.61 5.93 21.33
CA HIS A 4 -12.01 7.21 20.97
C HIS A 4 -10.71 6.96 20.18
N ARG A 5 -10.54 7.71 19.09
CA ARG A 5 -9.33 7.67 18.27
C ARG A 5 -8.54 8.95 18.48
N MET A 6 -7.28 8.81 18.87
CA MET A 6 -6.31 9.89 18.95
C MET A 6 -5.07 9.49 18.14
N GLU A 7 -4.50 10.44 17.42
CA GLU A 7 -3.19 10.27 16.79
C GLU A 7 -2.17 11.09 17.57
N THR A 8 -1.17 10.43 18.12
CA THR A 8 -0.08 11.09 18.84
C THR A 8 1.22 10.31 18.68
N THR A 9 2.34 10.93 19.05
CA THR A 9 3.65 10.30 19.11
C THR A 9 3.99 9.93 20.54
N ILE A 10 4.63 8.77 20.73
CA ILE A 10 5.23 8.41 22.01
C ILE A 10 6.46 9.31 22.21
N ASP A 11 6.53 9.99 23.35
CA ASP A 11 7.64 10.88 23.66
C ASP A 11 8.92 10.11 24.04
N GLU A 12 10.01 10.83 24.28
CA GLU A 12 11.33 10.27 24.65
C GLU A 12 11.32 9.49 25.97
N THR A 13 10.33 9.73 26.83
CA THR A 13 10.14 9.01 28.09
C THR A 13 9.32 7.74 27.93
N GLY A 14 8.76 7.50 26.74
CA GLY A 14 7.84 6.39 26.47
C GLY A 14 6.41 6.67 26.91
N ALA A 15 6.07 7.91 27.27
CA ALA A 15 4.75 8.25 27.78
C ALA A 15 3.76 8.62 26.67
N VAL A 16 2.48 8.30 26.90
CA VAL A 16 1.34 8.73 26.09
C VAL A 16 0.35 9.43 27.01
N LYS A 17 0.08 10.72 26.75
CA LYS A 17 -0.89 11.50 27.50
C LYS A 17 -2.26 11.43 26.81
N LEU A 18 -3.29 11.08 27.58
CA LEU A 18 -4.66 10.92 27.07
C LEU A 18 -5.55 12.14 27.39
N ASP A 19 -4.95 13.28 27.76
CA ASP A 19 -5.64 14.49 28.26
C ASP A 19 -6.71 15.05 27.30
N ALA A 20 -6.62 14.74 26.01
CA ALA A 20 -7.58 15.15 24.98
C ALA A 20 -8.82 14.23 24.89
N LEU A 21 -8.83 13.10 25.62
CA LEU A 21 -9.92 12.15 25.64
C LEU A 21 -10.83 12.38 26.86
N PRO A 22 -12.15 12.17 26.74
CA PRO A 22 -13.11 12.47 27.80
C PRO A 22 -13.16 11.38 28.88
N PHE A 23 -11.99 10.90 29.33
CA PHE A 23 -11.87 9.91 30.41
C PHE A 23 -11.63 10.60 31.75
N THR A 24 -12.18 10.00 32.80
CA THR A 24 -12.08 10.49 34.17
C THR A 24 -11.29 9.52 35.05
N PRO A 25 -10.71 9.99 36.18
CA PRO A 25 -10.00 9.10 37.10
C PRO A 25 -10.92 7.99 37.62
N GLY A 26 -10.52 6.74 37.42
CA GLY A 26 -11.29 5.56 37.82
C GLY A 26 -12.03 4.86 36.67
N ASP A 27 -12.05 5.43 35.47
CA ASP A 27 -12.63 4.77 34.30
C ASP A 27 -11.78 3.56 33.88
N GLU A 28 -12.44 2.41 33.68
CA GLU A 28 -11.83 1.25 33.04
C GLU A 28 -11.77 1.47 31.52
N VAL A 29 -10.57 1.48 30.96
CA VAL A 29 -10.34 1.72 29.53
C VAL A 29 -9.49 0.62 28.91
N GLU A 30 -9.79 0.29 27.65
CA GLU A 30 -8.95 -0.56 26.81
C GLU A 30 -8.22 0.31 25.79
N ILE A 31 -6.91 0.09 25.62
CA ILE A 31 -6.05 0.91 24.76
C ILE A 31 -5.43 0.03 23.68
N ILE A 32 -5.61 0.42 22.41
CA ILE A 32 -4.94 -0.21 21.27
C ILE A 32 -3.87 0.75 20.74
N ILE A 33 -2.60 0.34 20.76
CA ILE A 33 -1.47 1.13 20.27
C ILE A 33 -1.01 0.56 18.92
N LEU A 34 -1.04 1.40 17.88
CA LEU A 34 -0.59 1.02 16.53
C LEU A 34 0.70 1.76 16.20
N LYS A 35 1.80 1.02 15.97
CA LYS A 35 3.03 1.59 15.43
C LYS A 35 2.83 1.84 13.94
N ARG A 36 2.87 3.12 13.53
CA ARG A 36 2.96 3.45 12.11
C ARG A 36 4.36 3.11 11.62
N GLU A 37 4.44 2.20 10.67
CA GLU A 37 5.61 2.18 9.81
C GLU A 37 5.62 3.52 9.07
N ALA A 38 6.73 4.26 9.13
CA ALA A 38 6.95 5.33 8.16
C ALA A 38 6.69 4.70 6.79
N PRO A 39 5.97 5.37 5.86
CA PRO A 39 5.81 4.83 4.52
C PRO A 39 7.21 4.49 4.05
N GLY A 40 7.51 3.20 4.00
CA GLY A 40 8.76 2.74 3.48
C GLY A 40 8.82 3.38 2.12
N VAL A 41 9.77 4.29 1.92
CA VAL A 41 10.19 4.62 0.58
C VAL A 41 10.85 3.33 0.08
N SER A 42 10.04 2.32 -0.24
CA SER A 42 10.39 1.35 -1.25
C SER A 42 10.37 2.15 -2.54
N GLY A 43 11.41 2.96 -2.71
CA GLY A 43 11.76 3.63 -3.94
C GLY A 43 12.21 2.61 -4.96
N GLN A 44 11.36 1.62 -5.28
CA GLN A 44 11.29 1.26 -6.67
C GLN A 44 10.60 2.45 -7.32
N PRO A 45 11.30 3.24 -8.16
CA PRO A 45 10.59 4.16 -9.02
C PRO A 45 9.56 3.31 -9.72
N SER A 46 8.27 3.59 -9.52
CA SER A 46 7.23 3.04 -10.37
C SER A 46 7.58 3.55 -11.76
N LEU A 47 8.33 2.77 -12.52
CA LEU A 47 8.55 3.04 -13.92
C LEU A 47 7.14 3.13 -14.47
N SER A 48 6.77 4.31 -14.96
CA SER A 48 5.44 4.50 -15.53
C SER A 48 5.23 3.40 -16.56
N PHE A 49 3.99 2.94 -16.70
CA PHE A 49 3.64 1.94 -17.70
C PHE A 49 4.26 2.27 -19.07
N ALA A 50 4.31 3.56 -19.43
CA ALA A 50 4.98 4.06 -20.63
C ALA A 50 6.48 3.69 -20.72
N ARG A 51 7.25 3.85 -19.64
CA ARG A 51 8.68 3.50 -19.60
C ARG A 51 8.91 1.99 -19.72
N ILE A 52 8.05 1.19 -19.09
CA ILE A 52 8.12 -0.27 -19.23
C ILE A 52 7.73 -0.67 -20.66
N ALA A 53 6.65 -0.12 -21.21
CA ALA A 53 6.20 -0.39 -22.57
C ALA A 53 7.28 -0.04 -23.61
N GLU A 54 7.98 1.07 -23.44
CA GLU A 54 9.09 1.48 -24.32
C GLU A 54 10.26 0.48 -24.28
N ALA A 55 10.60 -0.05 -23.11
CA ALA A 55 11.63 -1.09 -22.95
C ALA A 55 11.24 -2.46 -23.56
N PHE A 56 9.94 -2.73 -23.68
CA PHE A 56 9.38 -3.93 -24.30
C PHE A 56 9.10 -3.76 -25.80
N CYS A 57 9.02 -2.53 -26.31
CA CYS A 57 8.76 -2.25 -27.72
C CYS A 57 9.90 -2.80 -28.60
N GLY A 58 9.58 -3.72 -29.53
CA GLY A 58 10.56 -4.37 -30.40
C GLY A 58 11.33 -5.55 -29.78
N LYS A 59 11.08 -5.90 -28.51
CA LYS A 59 11.66 -7.11 -27.88
C LYS A 59 10.99 -8.39 -28.35
N ILE A 60 9.75 -8.31 -28.82
CA ILE A 60 9.05 -9.46 -29.40
C ILE A 60 9.46 -9.56 -30.87
N LYS A 61 10.53 -10.31 -31.13
CA LYS A 61 11.12 -10.46 -32.48
C LYS A 61 10.21 -11.21 -33.46
N ASP A 62 9.30 -12.03 -32.94
CA ASP A 62 8.44 -12.91 -33.71
C ASP A 62 6.94 -12.65 -33.46
N ALA A 63 6.59 -11.48 -32.89
CA ALA A 63 5.19 -11.10 -32.82
C ALA A 63 4.70 -10.75 -34.22
N PRO A 64 3.53 -11.26 -34.63
CA PRO A 64 2.87 -10.72 -35.82
C PRO A 64 2.65 -9.21 -35.60
N ALA A 65 2.71 -8.44 -36.70
CA ALA A 65 2.48 -7.00 -36.66
C ALA A 65 1.12 -6.63 -36.03
N ASP A 66 0.18 -7.58 -36.08
CA ASP A 66 -1.10 -7.52 -35.41
C ASP A 66 -1.22 -8.64 -34.37
N LEU A 67 -1.16 -8.28 -33.09
CA LEU A 67 -1.30 -9.22 -31.97
C LEU A 67 -2.69 -9.86 -31.90
N SER A 68 -3.73 -9.25 -32.50
CA SER A 68 -5.06 -9.86 -32.62
C SER A 68 -5.10 -11.02 -33.61
N THR A 69 -4.02 -11.27 -34.34
CA THR A 69 -3.86 -12.40 -35.25
C THR A 69 -2.91 -13.47 -34.73
N ASN A 70 -2.37 -13.31 -33.51
CA ASN A 70 -1.42 -14.27 -32.96
C ASN A 70 -2.17 -15.51 -32.43
N PRO A 71 -2.04 -16.69 -33.08
CA PRO A 71 -2.76 -17.89 -32.65
C PRO A 71 -2.39 -18.32 -31.22
N VAL A 72 -1.17 -18.04 -30.77
CA VAL A 72 -0.68 -18.36 -29.43
C VAL A 72 -1.44 -17.61 -28.32
N TYR A 73 -2.01 -16.43 -28.63
CA TYR A 73 -2.82 -15.67 -27.67
C TYR A 73 -4.24 -16.20 -27.50
N PHE A 74 -4.71 -17.03 -28.44
CA PHE A 74 -6.07 -17.59 -28.43
C PHE A 74 -6.11 -19.04 -27.95
N GLU A 75 -4.97 -19.72 -27.89
CA GLU A 75 -4.86 -20.99 -27.18
C GLU A 75 -5.16 -20.72 -25.69
N ASP A 76 -6.16 -21.41 -25.16
CA ASP A 76 -6.66 -21.34 -23.76
C ASP A 76 -7.41 -20.06 -23.35
N PHE A 77 -7.75 -19.16 -24.28
CA PHE A 77 -8.56 -17.98 -23.95
C PHE A 77 -10.04 -18.35 -23.74
N GLY A 78 -10.40 -18.62 -22.49
CA GLY A 78 -11.79 -18.90 -22.08
C GLY A 78 -12.10 -20.34 -21.68
N GLU A 79 -11.08 -21.17 -21.41
CA GLU A 79 -11.25 -22.38 -20.57
C GLU A 79 -11.44 -22.03 -19.08
#